data_AF-A0A9W7TGL6-F1
#
_entry.id   AF-A0A9W7TGL6-F1
#
_cell.length_a   1.000
_cell.length_b   1.000
_cell.length_c   1.000
_cell.angle_alpha   90.00
_cell.angle_beta   90.00
_cell.angle_gamma   90.00
#
_symmetry.space_group_name_H-M   'P 1'
#
loop_
_entity.id
_entity.type
_entity.pdbx_description
1 polymer ?
#
loop_
_entity_poly.entity_id
_entity_poly.type
_entity_poly.pdbx_seq_one_letter_code
_entity_poly.pdbx_strand_id
1 'polypeptide(L)'
;MRDGSGIVDLGSVAGEDGFLQRLEPVTPAAPPGNTEVLVSFSPCVPFSEPEDFSVTDCTDVAACVITRRDSRLMNHYMNYGRHEGNTFSYNDSEEILTVSYYIYSHSEPHTVVHYQCSVNESITHIQSFSVDAPLQIWVKSPCACPNACTLVDVGPGTIFLIVLCLSVTAYFLIGSCGLRAFRSSSGVQMTPEDSVWCMLCYHLNDRPRDRPKKAPIKKKRGHALI
;
A
#
# COMPACT_ATOMS: atom_id res chain seq x y z
N MET A 1 -13.23 14.21 -8.46
CA MET A 1 -13.61 15.02 -9.64
C MET A 1 -13.69 16.49 -9.23
N ARG A 2 -13.64 17.45 -10.17
CA ARG A 2 -13.67 18.91 -9.84
C ARG A 2 -15.08 19.47 -9.57
N ASP A 3 -16.11 18.71 -9.93
CA ASP A 3 -17.53 19.03 -9.82
C ASP A 3 -18.15 18.76 -8.44
N GLY A 4 -17.46 18.02 -7.57
CA GLY A 4 -17.96 17.67 -6.24
C GLY A 4 -18.91 16.46 -6.21
N SER A 5 -19.08 15.75 -7.33
CA SER A 5 -19.94 14.55 -7.45
C SER A 5 -19.38 13.31 -6.73
N GLY A 6 -18.13 13.39 -6.26
CA GLY A 6 -17.45 12.36 -5.48
C GLY A 6 -16.01 12.13 -5.91
N ILE A 7 -15.37 11.18 -5.24
CA ILE A 7 -14.01 10.75 -5.53
C ILE A 7 -14.07 9.30 -6.03
N VAL A 8 -13.48 9.06 -7.19
CA VAL A 8 -13.21 7.71 -7.71
C VAL A 8 -11.74 7.44 -7.50
N ASP A 9 -11.44 6.41 -6.72
CA ASP A 9 -10.07 5.99 -6.46
C ASP A 9 -9.68 4.90 -7.46
N LEU A 10 -8.87 5.28 -8.45
CA LEU A 10 -8.38 4.35 -9.47
C LEU A 10 -7.42 3.30 -8.90
N GLY A 11 -6.78 3.58 -7.76
CA GLY A 11 -5.91 2.62 -7.08
C GLY A 11 -6.69 1.41 -6.58
N SER A 12 -7.90 1.63 -6.07
CA SER A 12 -8.81 0.56 -5.64
C SER A 12 -9.38 -0.26 -6.79
N VAL A 13 -9.25 0.19 -8.04
CA VAL A 13 -9.68 -0.58 -9.22
C VAL A 13 -8.56 -1.51 -9.70
N ALA A 14 -7.29 -1.16 -9.46
CA ALA A 14 -6.15 -1.99 -9.83
C ALA A 14 -6.03 -3.24 -8.94
N GLY A 15 -5.36 -4.27 -9.44
CA GLY A 15 -4.96 -5.43 -8.65
C GLY A 15 -3.92 -5.08 -7.58
N GLU A 16 -3.60 -6.05 -6.72
CA GLU A 16 -2.61 -5.86 -5.63
C GLU A 16 -1.21 -5.50 -6.13
N ASP A 17 -0.88 -5.86 -7.37
CA ASP A 17 0.38 -5.53 -8.04
C ASP A 17 0.37 -4.13 -8.69
N GLY A 18 -0.76 -3.41 -8.58
CA GLY A 18 -0.97 -2.10 -9.19
C GLY A 18 -1.31 -2.15 -10.67
N PHE A 19 -1.48 -3.33 -11.26
CA PHE A 19 -1.88 -3.49 -12.66
C PHE A 19 -3.37 -3.78 -12.76
N LEU A 20 -4.01 -3.26 -13.81
CA LEU A 20 -5.32 -3.76 -14.21
C LEU A 20 -5.17 -5.02 -15.06
N GLN A 21 -4.14 -5.03 -15.91
CA GLN A 21 -3.78 -6.15 -16.76
C GLN A 21 -2.27 -6.17 -16.92
N ARG A 22 -1.67 -7.35 -16.88
CA ARG A 22 -0.24 -7.52 -17.02
C ARG A 22 0.05 -8.69 -17.96
N LEU A 23 0.71 -8.40 -19.08
CA LEU A 23 1.03 -9.38 -20.13
C LEU A 23 -0.19 -10.14 -20.63
N GLU A 24 -1.34 -9.48 -20.72
CA GLU A 24 -2.60 -10.12 -21.12
C GLU A 24 -2.73 -10.15 -22.65
N PRO A 25 -3.06 -11.31 -23.27
CA PRO A 25 -3.16 -11.41 -24.71
C PRO A 25 -4.38 -10.67 -25.25
N VAL A 26 -4.19 -9.90 -26.31
CA VAL A 26 -5.27 -9.14 -26.97
C VAL A 26 -5.42 -9.64 -28.41
N THR A 27 -6.67 -9.85 -28.83
CA THR A 27 -6.97 -10.22 -30.22
C THR A 27 -6.74 -9.01 -31.14
N PRO A 28 -5.78 -9.06 -32.08
CA PRO A 28 -5.57 -7.98 -33.04
C PRO A 28 -6.71 -7.95 -34.08
N ALA A 29 -7.08 -6.75 -34.54
CA ALA A 29 -8.16 -6.55 -35.52
C ALA A 29 -7.85 -7.18 -36.90
N ALA A 30 -6.57 -7.32 -37.24
CA ALA A 30 -6.10 -8.10 -38.39
C ALA A 30 -4.90 -8.95 -37.94
N PRO A 31 -4.93 -10.28 -38.06
CA PRO A 31 -3.84 -11.13 -37.59
C PRO A 31 -2.61 -10.98 -38.49
N PRO A 32 -1.47 -10.44 -38.01
CA PRO A 32 -0.25 -10.38 -38.79
C PRO A 32 0.51 -11.72 -38.64
N GLY A 33 -0.04 -12.81 -39.15
CA GLY A 33 0.57 -14.15 -38.98
C GLY A 33 0.70 -14.56 -37.51
N ASN A 34 1.63 -15.48 -37.18
CA ASN A 34 1.88 -16.00 -35.83
C ASN A 34 2.58 -14.97 -34.91
N THR A 35 1.98 -13.80 -34.74
CA THR A 35 2.42 -12.80 -33.77
C THR A 35 1.39 -12.67 -32.65
N GLU A 36 1.83 -12.92 -31.43
CA GLU A 36 1.08 -12.69 -30.21
C GLU A 36 1.24 -11.23 -29.79
N VAL A 37 0.15 -10.58 -29.41
CA VAL A 37 0.13 -9.21 -28.90
C VAL A 37 -0.30 -9.27 -27.44
N LEU A 38 0.56 -8.79 -26.56
CA LEU A 38 0.33 -8.72 -25.11
C LEU A 38 0.24 -7.26 -24.69
N VAL A 39 -0.57 -6.98 -23.67
CA VAL A 39 -0.74 -5.65 -23.11
C VAL A 39 -0.49 -5.67 -21.61
N SER A 40 0.25 -4.68 -21.13
CA SER A 40 0.39 -4.36 -19.71
C SER A 40 -0.13 -2.94 -19.48
N PHE A 41 -0.99 -2.76 -18.48
CA PHE A 41 -1.58 -1.46 -18.12
C PHE A 41 -1.69 -1.28 -16.61
N SER A 42 -1.18 -0.17 -16.11
CA SER A 42 -1.32 0.28 -14.71
C SER A 42 -1.96 1.67 -14.68
N PRO A 43 -3.04 1.87 -13.90
CA PRO A 43 -3.78 3.13 -13.88
C PRO A 43 -3.17 4.21 -12.99
N CYS A 44 -2.33 3.84 -12.01
CA CYS A 44 -1.87 4.78 -10.98
C CYS A 44 -0.35 4.85 -10.85
N VAL A 45 0.35 3.75 -11.14
CA VAL A 45 1.79 3.64 -10.90
C VAL A 45 2.50 3.51 -12.24
N PRO A 46 3.51 4.35 -12.54
CA PRO A 46 4.34 4.14 -13.70
C PRO A 46 5.15 2.85 -13.57
N PHE A 47 5.30 2.12 -14.68
CA PHE A 47 6.11 0.91 -14.71
C PHE A 47 7.05 0.89 -15.92
N SER A 48 7.98 -0.06 -15.91
CA SER A 48 8.85 -0.34 -17.04
C SER A 48 8.76 -1.81 -17.43
N GLU A 49 8.84 -2.10 -18.73
CA GLU A 49 8.71 -3.46 -19.26
C GLU A 49 9.79 -3.72 -20.33
N PRO A 50 10.59 -4.78 -20.20
CA PRO A 50 10.66 -5.72 -19.08
C PRO A 50 11.29 -5.08 -17.83
N GLU A 51 10.98 -5.59 -16.64
CA GLU A 51 11.46 -5.02 -15.37
C GLU A 51 13.00 -4.94 -15.28
N ASP A 52 13.70 -5.92 -15.86
CA ASP A 52 15.15 -6.05 -15.78
C ASP A 52 15.93 -5.15 -16.75
N PHE A 53 15.25 -4.50 -17.71
CA PHE A 53 15.92 -3.71 -18.75
C PHE A 53 15.22 -2.36 -18.96
N SER A 54 15.91 -1.28 -18.61
CA SER A 54 15.44 0.11 -18.79
C SER A 54 15.75 0.70 -20.17
N VAL A 55 16.00 -0.13 -21.19
CA VAL A 55 16.34 0.31 -22.56
C VAL A 55 15.29 -0.21 -23.54
N THR A 56 14.03 -0.02 -23.19
CA THR A 56 12.89 -0.24 -24.08
C THR A 56 12.06 1.04 -24.17
N ASP A 57 11.18 1.11 -25.17
CA ASP A 57 10.25 2.25 -25.29
C ASP A 57 9.25 2.29 -24.13
N CYS A 58 9.02 1.15 -23.47
CA CYS A 58 8.18 1.02 -22.29
C CYS A 58 8.95 1.29 -20.99
N THR A 59 9.46 2.50 -20.84
CA THR A 59 10.09 2.98 -19.61
C THR A 59 9.27 4.12 -19.01
N ASP A 60 8.89 3.99 -17.74
CA ASP A 60 8.06 4.96 -17.03
C ASP A 60 6.73 5.26 -17.77
N VAL A 61 6.01 4.18 -18.10
CA VAL A 61 4.77 4.21 -18.89
C VAL A 61 3.56 3.80 -18.06
N ALA A 62 2.37 4.20 -18.54
CA ALA A 62 1.08 3.73 -18.03
C ALA A 62 0.57 2.51 -18.80
N ALA A 63 0.89 2.43 -20.10
CA ALA A 63 0.49 1.32 -20.97
C ALA A 63 1.67 0.89 -21.86
N CYS A 64 1.87 -0.43 -21.97
CA CYS A 64 2.87 -1.02 -22.85
C CYS A 64 2.23 -2.12 -23.70
N VAL A 65 2.50 -2.08 -25.01
CA VAL A 65 2.12 -3.14 -25.95
C VAL A 65 3.36 -3.91 -26.33
N ILE A 66 3.27 -5.23 -26.28
CA ILE A 66 4.37 -6.14 -26.53
C ILE A 66 3.97 -7.04 -27.67
N THR A 67 4.76 -7.04 -28.73
CA THR A 67 4.56 -7.95 -29.85
C THR A 67 5.61 -9.05 -29.80
N ARG A 68 5.16 -10.30 -29.82
CA ARG A 68 5.98 -11.50 -29.77
C ARG A 68 5.77 -12.29 -31.05
N ARG A 69 6.86 -12.60 -31.76
CA ARG A 69 6.84 -13.50 -32.92
C ARG A 69 7.40 -14.87 -32.51
N ASP A 70 6.86 -15.95 -33.08
CA ASP A 70 7.22 -17.37 -32.75
C ASP A 70 8.74 -17.66 -32.65
N SER A 71 9.59 -16.92 -33.36
CA SER A 71 11.04 -16.93 -33.16
C SER A 71 11.41 -16.13 -31.91
N ARG A 72 11.66 -16.83 -30.80
CA ARG A 72 11.97 -16.38 -29.40
C ARG A 72 13.03 -15.28 -29.19
N LEU A 73 13.50 -14.55 -30.20
CA LEU A 73 14.61 -13.60 -30.06
C LEU A 73 14.26 -12.11 -30.06
N MET A 74 13.06 -11.70 -30.48
CA MET A 74 12.71 -10.27 -30.55
C MET A 74 11.29 -10.02 -30.06
N ASN A 75 11.19 -9.69 -28.77
CA ASN A 75 10.02 -8.97 -28.26
C ASN A 75 10.19 -7.50 -28.64
N HIS A 76 9.15 -6.91 -29.23
CA HIS A 76 9.14 -5.48 -29.49
C HIS A 76 8.16 -4.82 -28.53
N TYR A 77 8.67 -3.85 -27.78
CA TYR A 77 7.98 -3.12 -26.72
C TYR A 77 7.65 -1.74 -27.27
N MET A 78 6.37 -1.38 -27.24
CA MET A 78 5.85 -0.12 -27.75
C MET A 78 5.17 0.64 -26.61
N ASN A 79 5.60 1.88 -26.39
CA ASN A 79 4.92 2.79 -25.47
C ASN A 79 3.53 3.14 -26.02
N TYR A 80 2.48 2.95 -25.21
CA TYR A 80 1.10 3.27 -25.58
C TYR A 80 0.46 4.32 -24.67
N GLY A 81 1.25 5.00 -23.84
CA GLY A 81 0.79 6.11 -23.02
C GLY A 81 1.61 6.25 -21.74
N ARG A 82 1.79 7.50 -21.31
CA ARG A 82 2.41 7.87 -20.04
C ARG A 82 1.37 8.46 -19.10
N HIS A 83 1.65 8.40 -17.80
CA HIS A 83 0.84 9.06 -16.76
C HIS A 83 0.92 10.58 -16.86
N GLU A 84 2.06 11.11 -17.29
CA GLU A 84 2.25 12.54 -17.47
C GLU A 84 1.35 13.09 -18.59
N GLY A 85 0.60 14.15 -18.30
CA GLY A 85 -0.26 14.81 -19.27
C GLY A 85 -1.57 14.06 -19.58
N ASN A 86 -1.95 13.07 -18.76
CA ASN A 86 -3.24 12.41 -18.88
C ASN A 86 -4.41 13.39 -18.70
N THR A 87 -5.54 13.07 -19.34
CA THR A 87 -6.76 13.86 -19.22
C THR A 87 -7.88 13.01 -18.66
N PHE A 88 -8.67 13.60 -17.77
CA PHE A 88 -9.81 12.96 -17.12
C PHE A 88 -11.08 13.65 -17.59
N SER A 89 -12.04 12.86 -18.06
CA SER A 89 -13.37 13.31 -18.45
C SER A 89 -14.40 12.42 -17.79
N TYR A 90 -15.35 13.00 -17.06
CA TYR A 90 -16.44 12.26 -16.46
C TYR A 90 -17.75 12.56 -17.20
N ASN A 91 -18.49 11.51 -17.53
CA ASN A 91 -19.83 11.62 -18.08
C ASN A 91 -20.84 11.21 -17.01
N ASP A 92 -21.54 12.20 -16.44
CA ASP A 92 -22.57 12.00 -15.41
C ASP A 92 -23.75 11.16 -15.92
N SER A 93 -24.08 11.22 -17.22
CA SER A 93 -25.26 10.53 -17.78
C SER A 93 -25.03 9.03 -17.95
N GLU A 94 -23.79 8.63 -18.23
CA GLU A 94 -23.42 7.22 -18.44
C GLU A 94 -22.71 6.62 -17.22
N GLU A 95 -22.39 7.45 -16.22
CA GLU A 95 -21.57 7.11 -15.05
C GLU A 95 -20.21 6.50 -15.46
N ILE A 96 -19.58 7.13 -16.46
CA ILE A 96 -18.30 6.69 -17.03
C ILE A 96 -17.23 7.75 -16.80
N LEU A 97 -16.17 7.36 -16.11
CA LEU A 97 -14.91 8.09 -16.05
C LEU A 97 -13.99 7.63 -17.18
N THR A 98 -13.69 8.53 -18.10
CA THR A 98 -12.75 8.29 -19.19
C THR A 98 -11.40 8.94 -18.87
N VAL A 99 -10.34 8.15 -18.95
CA VAL A 99 -8.96 8.61 -18.78
C VAL A 99 -8.21 8.38 -20.09
N SER A 100 -7.66 9.46 -20.64
CA SER A 100 -6.89 9.41 -21.89
C SER A 100 -5.41 9.59 -21.60
N TYR A 101 -4.60 8.67 -22.12
CA TYR A 101 -3.15 8.65 -21.95
C TYR A 101 -2.47 8.96 -23.29
N TYR A 102 -1.41 9.77 -23.20
CA TYR A 102 -0.70 10.31 -24.36
C TYR A 102 0.75 9.88 -24.31
N ILE A 103 1.39 9.79 -25.48
CA ILE A 103 2.85 9.66 -25.56
C ILE A 103 3.47 11.06 -25.59
N TYR A 104 2.82 12.00 -26.29
CA TYR A 104 3.25 13.40 -26.40
C TYR A 104 2.07 14.34 -26.10
N SER A 105 2.32 15.49 -25.47
CA SER A 105 1.28 16.41 -24.95
C SER A 105 0.31 17.01 -25.99
N HIS A 106 0.57 16.83 -27.28
CA HIS A 106 -0.26 17.33 -28.40
C HIS A 106 -0.61 16.23 -29.42
N SER A 107 -0.39 14.97 -29.10
CA SER A 107 -0.81 13.85 -29.95
C SER A 107 -2.25 13.45 -29.66
N GLU A 108 -2.81 12.64 -30.55
CA GLU A 108 -3.99 11.86 -30.21
C GLU A 108 -3.66 10.90 -29.05
N PRO A 109 -4.66 10.51 -28.24
CA PRO A 109 -4.45 9.57 -27.16
C PRO A 109 -4.10 8.20 -27.75
N HIS A 110 -3.14 7.50 -27.14
CA HIS A 110 -2.75 6.16 -27.56
C HIS A 110 -3.43 5.08 -26.73
N THR A 111 -3.81 5.39 -25.49
CA THR A 111 -4.65 4.53 -24.65
C THR A 111 -5.80 5.35 -24.09
N VAL A 112 -7.01 4.82 -24.19
CA VAL A 112 -8.23 5.41 -23.60
C VAL A 112 -8.88 4.35 -22.72
N VAL A 113 -9.11 4.70 -21.46
CA VAL A 113 -9.67 3.79 -20.48
C VAL A 113 -11.00 4.32 -19.97
N HIS A 114 -12.03 3.49 -20.08
CA HIS A 114 -13.39 3.81 -19.67
C HIS A 114 -13.73 3.02 -18.41
N TYR A 115 -13.77 3.71 -17.27
CA TYR A 115 -14.21 3.18 -15.99
C TYR A 115 -15.71 3.42 -15.84
N GLN A 116 -16.47 2.33 -15.92
CA GLN A 116 -17.92 2.35 -15.75
C GLN A 116 -18.29 1.85 -14.36
N CYS A 117 -19.11 2.64 -13.65
CA CYS A 117 -19.67 2.22 -12.38
C CYS A 117 -20.56 0.98 -12.56
N SER A 118 -20.29 -0.07 -11.79
CA SER A 118 -21.13 -1.27 -11.72
C SER A 118 -21.14 -1.81 -10.31
N VAL A 119 -22.32 -1.91 -9.69
CA VAL A 119 -22.44 -2.32 -8.29
C VAL A 119 -22.14 -3.81 -8.09
N ASN A 120 -22.33 -4.63 -9.13
CA ASN A 120 -22.36 -6.10 -9.00
C ASN A 120 -21.24 -6.83 -9.78
N GLU A 121 -20.56 -6.15 -10.70
CA GLU A 121 -19.63 -6.78 -11.63
C GLU A 121 -18.29 -6.06 -11.66
N SER A 122 -17.22 -6.84 -11.56
CA SER A 122 -15.84 -6.40 -11.82
C SER A 122 -15.34 -7.09 -13.08
N ILE A 123 -15.42 -6.41 -14.22
CA ILE A 123 -15.01 -6.95 -15.52
C ILE A 123 -14.07 -5.96 -16.20
N THR A 124 -12.89 -6.43 -16.57
CA THR A 124 -11.94 -5.71 -17.40
C THR A 124 -11.95 -6.32 -18.80
N HIS A 125 -12.14 -5.49 -19.82
CA HIS A 125 -12.19 -5.91 -21.22
C HIS A 125 -11.37 -4.96 -22.09
N ILE A 126 -10.39 -5.49 -22.81
CA ILE A 126 -9.69 -4.73 -23.86
C ILE A 126 -10.44 -4.91 -25.18
N GLN A 127 -10.81 -3.80 -25.80
CA GLN A 127 -11.34 -3.83 -27.15
C GLN A 127 -10.21 -4.14 -28.14
N SER A 128 -10.54 -4.85 -29.23
CA SER A 128 -9.60 -5.30 -30.26
C SER A 128 -8.51 -4.26 -30.59
N PHE A 129 -7.27 -4.72 -30.62
CA PHE A 129 -6.11 -3.87 -30.91
C PHE A 129 -6.02 -3.52 -32.41
N SER A 130 -5.86 -2.23 -32.71
CA SER A 130 -5.54 -1.73 -34.06
C SER A 130 -4.38 -0.74 -33.95
N VAL A 131 -3.45 -0.77 -34.90
CA VAL A 131 -2.26 0.10 -34.90
C VAL A 131 -2.64 1.57 -35.16
N ASP A 132 -3.70 1.79 -35.95
CA ASP A 132 -4.17 3.12 -36.33
C ASP A 132 -5.22 3.72 -35.38
N ALA A 133 -5.54 3.01 -34.29
CA ALA A 133 -6.54 3.44 -33.33
C ALA A 133 -5.99 3.40 -31.89
N PRO A 134 -6.53 4.23 -30.97
CA PRO A 134 -6.19 4.11 -29.57
C PRO A 134 -6.55 2.73 -29.02
N LEU A 135 -5.71 2.23 -28.12
CA LEU A 135 -6.02 1.08 -27.28
C LEU A 135 -7.18 1.46 -26.36
N GLN A 136 -8.34 0.82 -26.54
CA GLN A 136 -9.50 1.05 -25.70
C GLN A 136 -9.64 -0.06 -24.64
N ILE A 137 -9.68 0.36 -23.38
CA ILE A 137 -9.84 -0.54 -22.23
C ILE A 137 -11.13 -0.17 -21.51
N TRP A 138 -12.01 -1.14 -21.33
CA TRP A 138 -13.27 -1.00 -20.62
C TRP A 138 -13.17 -1.69 -19.27
N VAL A 139 -13.43 -0.95 -18.20
CA VAL A 139 -13.35 -1.44 -16.84
C VAL A 139 -14.69 -1.19 -16.15
N LYS A 140 -15.41 -2.26 -15.85
CA LYS A 140 -16.57 -2.24 -14.97
C LYS A 140 -16.11 -2.65 -13.59
N SER A 141 -16.40 -1.84 -12.57
CA SER A 141 -16.06 -2.20 -11.19
C SER A 141 -16.95 -1.43 -10.21
N PRO A 142 -17.26 -2.01 -9.02
CA PRO A 142 -17.87 -1.26 -7.92
C PRO A 142 -17.00 -0.08 -7.50
N CYS A 143 -15.68 -0.20 -7.63
CA CYS A 143 -14.73 0.84 -7.25
C CYS A 143 -14.63 1.99 -8.26
N ALA A 144 -15.18 1.83 -9.47
CA ALA A 144 -15.34 2.93 -10.41
C ALA A 144 -16.50 3.87 -10.01
N CYS A 145 -17.36 3.45 -9.08
CA CYS A 145 -18.45 4.27 -8.57
C CYS A 145 -17.92 5.34 -7.60
N PRO A 146 -18.45 6.57 -7.64
CA PRO A 146 -18.05 7.64 -6.73
C PRO A 146 -18.21 7.22 -5.26
N ASN A 147 -17.16 7.42 -4.47
CA ASN A 147 -17.10 7.16 -3.02
C ASN A 147 -17.29 5.69 -2.59
N ALA A 148 -17.28 4.72 -3.50
CA ALA A 148 -17.55 3.31 -3.15
C ALA A 148 -16.35 2.62 -2.49
N CYS A 149 -15.15 2.78 -3.05
CA CYS A 149 -13.94 2.06 -2.61
C CYS A 149 -12.85 3.00 -2.09
N THR A 150 -13.22 4.07 -1.40
CA THR A 150 -12.23 4.91 -0.72
C THR A 150 -11.43 4.05 0.25
N LEU A 151 -10.16 3.80 -0.07
CA LEU A 151 -9.20 3.38 0.93
C LEU A 151 -9.24 4.48 1.99
N VAL A 152 -9.56 4.11 3.23
CA VAL A 152 -9.45 5.04 4.36
C VAL A 152 -7.97 5.32 4.52
N ASP A 153 -7.49 6.31 3.78
CA ASP A 153 -6.13 6.76 3.86
C ASP A 153 -5.97 7.37 5.26
N VAL A 154 -5.33 6.61 6.15
CA VAL A 154 -5.01 7.03 7.51
C VAL A 154 -3.95 8.10 7.37
N GLY A 155 -4.40 9.32 7.09
CA GLY A 155 -3.52 10.45 6.87
C GLY A 155 -2.53 10.61 8.01
N PRO A 156 -1.37 11.23 7.77
CA PRO A 156 -0.34 11.37 8.78
C PRO A 156 -0.86 12.01 10.07
N GLY A 157 -1.83 12.94 9.97
CA GLY A 157 -2.51 13.52 11.14
C GLY A 157 -3.27 12.50 12.00
N THR A 158 -3.93 11.53 11.38
CA THR A 158 -4.63 10.43 12.06
C THR A 158 -3.64 9.50 12.76
N ILE A 159 -2.50 9.21 12.12
CA ILE A 159 -1.40 8.46 12.73
C ILE A 159 -0.85 9.20 13.96
N PHE A 160 -0.59 10.50 13.86
CA PHE A 160 -0.16 11.33 14.99
C PHE A 160 -1.18 11.33 16.13
N LEU A 161 -2.48 11.42 15.83
CA LEU A 161 -3.55 11.36 16.82
C LEU A 161 -3.60 10.00 17.54
N ILE A 162 -3.47 8.90 16.79
CA ILE A 162 -3.44 7.55 17.37
C ILE A 162 -2.25 7.42 18.33
N VAL A 163 -1.05 7.83 17.91
CA VAL A 163 0.16 7.78 18.75
C VAL A 163 0.01 8.65 19.99
N LEU A 164 -0.53 9.87 19.86
CA LEU A 164 -0.78 10.76 20.98
C LEU A 164 -1.77 10.14 21.97
N CYS A 165 -2.91 9.63 21.49
CA CYS A 165 -3.90 8.95 22.33
C CYS A 165 -3.29 7.77 23.09
N LEU A 166 -2.51 6.91 22.42
CA LEU A 166 -1.83 5.77 23.05
C LEU A 166 -0.82 6.22 24.10
N SER A 167 -0.06 7.27 23.82
CA SER A 167 0.93 7.80 24.78
C SER A 167 0.26 8.37 26.04
N VAL A 168 -0.86 9.09 25.88
CA VAL A 168 -1.63 9.64 27.00
C VAL A 168 -2.26 8.52 27.83
N THR A 169 -2.83 7.49 27.18
CA THR A 169 -3.37 6.32 27.91
C THR A 169 -2.28 5.59 28.67
N ALA A 170 -1.11 5.34 28.07
CA ALA A 170 0.01 4.72 28.76
C ALA A 170 0.46 5.55 29.96
N TYR A 171 0.55 6.88 29.81
CA TYR A 171 0.89 7.79 30.92
C TYR A 171 -0.11 7.70 32.07
N PHE A 172 -1.41 7.73 31.77
CA PHE A 172 -2.45 7.61 32.79
C PHE A 172 -2.48 6.23 33.45
N LEU A 173 -2.29 5.14 32.69
CA LEU A 173 -2.26 3.78 33.24
C LEU A 173 -1.04 3.57 34.15
N ILE A 174 0.15 4.01 33.72
CA ILE A 174 1.37 3.92 34.53
C ILE A 174 1.25 4.82 35.77
N GLY A 175 0.75 6.05 35.60
CA GLY A 175 0.55 6.99 36.70
C GLY A 175 -0.50 6.51 37.72
N SER A 176 -1.60 5.92 37.26
CA SER A 176 -2.65 5.39 38.14
C SER A 176 -2.26 4.08 38.82
N CYS A 177 -1.52 3.20 38.15
CA CYS A 177 -0.95 2.00 38.78
C CYS A 177 0.16 2.32 39.79
N GLY A 178 0.78 3.50 39.73
CA GLY A 178 1.80 3.96 40.68
C GLY A 178 1.30 4.76 41.89
N LEU A 179 0.00 5.01 41.99
CA LEU A 179 -0.61 5.70 43.12
C LEU A 179 -1.34 4.70 44.01
N ARG A 180 -0.69 4.25 45.10
CA ARG A 180 -1.40 3.55 46.17
C ARG A 180 -2.04 4.56 47.13
N ALA A 181 -3.33 4.41 47.37
CA ALA A 181 -4.05 5.16 48.39
C ALA A 181 -3.88 4.44 49.74
N PHE A 182 -3.31 5.12 50.72
CA PHE A 182 -3.21 4.62 52.09
C PHE A 182 -4.17 5.42 52.98
N ARG A 183 -4.92 4.73 53.84
CA ARG A 183 -5.92 5.37 54.71
C ARG A 183 -5.24 5.79 56.02
N SER A 184 -5.13 7.09 56.25
CA SER A 184 -4.59 7.66 57.49
C SER A 184 -5.73 8.10 58.42
N SER A 185 -5.45 8.26 59.71
CA SER A 185 -6.43 8.66 60.73
C SER A 185 -7.01 10.07 60.53
N SER A 186 -6.40 10.89 59.66
CA SER A 186 -6.86 12.23 59.28
C SER A 186 -7.48 12.31 57.87
N GLY A 187 -7.64 11.19 57.16
CA GLY A 187 -8.17 11.15 55.79
C GLY A 187 -7.38 10.25 54.84
N VAL A 188 -7.83 10.16 53.58
CA VAL A 188 -7.12 9.42 52.51
C VAL A 188 -6.06 10.33 51.92
N GLN A 189 -4.78 9.94 52.02
CA GLN A 189 -3.65 10.63 51.38
C GLN A 189 -3.11 9.75 50.25
N MET A 190 -2.84 10.37 49.10
CA MET A 190 -2.16 9.73 47.97
C MET A 190 -0.68 10.08 48.03
N THR A 191 0.18 9.06 48.08
CA THR A 191 1.63 9.23 48.07
C THR A 191 2.19 8.38 46.92
N PRO A 192 2.99 8.94 46.00
CA PRO A 192 3.56 8.17 44.90
C PRO A 192 4.47 7.06 45.45
N GLU A 193 4.31 5.82 44.98
CA GLU A 193 5.21 4.73 45.38
C GLU A 193 6.57 4.85 44.69
N ASP A 194 7.66 4.89 45.47
CA ASP A 194 9.05 4.87 44.97
C ASP A 194 9.39 3.57 44.19
N SER A 195 8.55 2.54 44.30
CA SER A 195 8.75 1.18 43.77
C SER A 195 8.59 1.07 42.24
N VAL A 196 7.74 1.91 41.62
CA VAL A 196 7.43 1.81 40.19
C VAL A 196 8.61 2.29 39.33
N TRP A 197 9.29 3.33 39.78
CA TRP A 197 10.52 3.82 39.15
C TRP A 197 11.68 2.85 39.36
N CYS A 198 11.74 2.20 40.53
CA CYS A 198 12.80 1.22 40.81
C CYS A 198 12.68 -0.05 39.95
N MET A 199 11.47 -0.56 39.65
CA MET A 199 11.31 -1.79 38.87
C MET A 199 11.73 -1.62 37.40
N LEU A 200 11.44 -0.46 36.79
CA LEU A 200 11.85 -0.13 35.41
C LEU A 200 13.36 0.11 35.32
N CYS A 201 13.95 0.81 36.31
CA CYS A 201 15.39 0.99 36.40
C CYS A 201 16.14 -0.33 36.68
N TYR A 202 15.57 -1.25 37.47
CA TYR A 202 16.19 -2.55 37.77
C TYR A 202 16.24 -3.45 36.52
N HIS A 203 15.16 -3.51 35.75
CA HIS A 203 15.11 -4.30 34.52
C HIS A 203 16.06 -3.81 33.42
N LEU A 204 16.34 -2.51 33.36
CA LEU A 204 17.29 -1.93 32.41
C LEU A 204 18.75 -2.09 32.86
N ASN A 205 19.00 -2.30 34.16
CA ASN A 205 20.34 -2.36 34.74
C ASN A 205 20.85 -3.79 34.99
N ASP A 206 19.99 -4.80 34.89
CA ASP A 206 20.34 -6.22 35.07
C ASP A 206 20.98 -6.80 33.79
N ARG A 207 22.16 -6.29 33.42
CA ARG A 207 23.15 -7.06 32.65
C ARG A 207 24.13 -7.68 33.65
N PRO A 208 24.25 -9.01 33.74
CA PRO A 208 24.99 -9.65 34.82
C PRO A 208 26.49 -9.39 34.67
N ARG A 209 27.05 -8.59 35.58
CA ARG A 209 28.50 -8.59 35.83
C ARG A 209 28.81 -9.71 36.82
N ASP A 210 29.30 -10.81 36.26
CA ASP A 210 29.98 -11.89 36.98
C ASP A 210 30.94 -11.37 38.05
N ARG A 211 30.89 -11.95 39.26
CA ARG A 211 32.01 -12.01 40.24
C ARG A 211 31.68 -12.91 41.45
N PRO A 212 32.71 -13.41 42.18
CA PRO A 212 32.91 -14.84 42.36
C PRO A 212 32.69 -15.33 43.81
N LYS A 213 32.47 -16.64 43.93
CA LYS A 213 32.20 -17.37 45.18
C LYS A 213 33.34 -17.25 46.21
N LYS A 214 33.01 -16.92 47.47
CA LYS A 214 33.87 -17.20 48.65
C LYS A 214 33.27 -18.35 49.47
N ALA A 215 34.13 -19.28 49.87
CA ALA A 215 33.84 -20.54 50.56
C ALA A 215 33.47 -20.37 52.06
N PRO A 216 32.82 -21.37 52.71
CA PRO A 216 32.29 -21.22 54.06
C PRO A 216 33.27 -21.67 55.17
N ILE A 217 33.19 -21.01 56.33
CA ILE A 217 33.92 -21.36 57.56
C ILE A 217 33.07 -22.33 58.42
N LYS A 218 33.64 -23.49 58.76
CA LYS A 218 33.06 -24.54 59.62
C LYS A 218 33.02 -24.12 61.10
N LYS A 219 31.90 -24.38 61.80
CA LYS A 219 31.76 -24.24 63.26
C LYS A 219 31.53 -25.63 63.88
N LYS A 220 32.47 -26.10 64.71
CA LYS A 220 32.39 -27.35 65.51
C LYS A 220 31.60 -27.11 66.81
N ARG A 221 30.77 -28.06 67.24
CA ARG A 221 30.13 -28.09 68.57
C ARG A 221 30.15 -29.51 69.18
N GLY A 222 30.50 -29.55 70.48
CA GLY A 222 30.17 -30.55 71.50
C GLY A 222 30.97 -31.86 71.44
N HIS A 223 31.24 -32.58 72.52
CA HIS A 223 30.89 -32.48 73.95
C HIS A 223 31.75 -33.56 74.66
N ALA A 224 32.12 -33.39 75.92
CA ALA A 224 32.41 -34.53 76.81
C ALA A 224 32.25 -34.11 78.28
N LEU A 225 31.40 -34.83 79.00
CA LEU A 225 31.25 -34.79 80.46
C LEU A 225 31.33 -36.24 80.92
N ILE A 226 32.46 -36.57 81.55
CA ILE A 226 32.72 -37.37 82.77
C ILE A 226 34.22 -37.66 82.75
#